data_AF-A0A381NSH6-F1
#
_entry.id   AF-A0A381NSH6-F1
#
_cell.length_a   1.000
_cell.length_b   1.000
_cell.length_c   1.000
_cell.angle_alpha   90.00
_cell.angle_beta   90.00
_cell.angle_gamma   90.00
#
_symmetry.space_group_name_H-M   'P 1'
#
loop_
_entity.id
_entity.type
_entity.pdbx_description
1 polymer ?
#
loop_
_entity_poly.entity_id
_entity_poly.type
_entity_poly.pdbx_seq_one_letter_code
_entity_poly.pdbx_strand_id
1 'polypeptide(L)'
;MIKDNRPFYIRLLVENFYKFWTKRFIEPQFYESGNDLDINKPWNLDIYGNNIFIGNNVHLRTSRNNITHICSWNRNGANAEIRIGDNVLISPGVRIIAAQCIEIEENVMIASNVYITDSDWHDTYDRIKTPGPTKRVLIKKNSWIGEGAKISKGVTIGENSIIGLGSVVVSDVPNNKIYAGNPAREIKSLEKNQKIRTRSELFKSNNYQKKMKYLLKKDLQGNNFMRWIRTILNPKKGD
;
A
#
# COMPACT_ATOMS: atom_id res chain seq x y z
N MET A 1 -10.79 18.63 4.44
CA MET A 1 -10.09 18.07 5.62
C MET A 1 -10.37 18.97 6.80
N ILE A 2 -10.76 18.39 7.94
CA ILE A 2 -10.79 19.12 9.23
C ILE A 2 -9.35 19.51 9.55
N LYS A 3 -9.12 20.75 10.01
CA LYS A 3 -7.77 21.23 10.30
C LYS A 3 -7.22 20.48 11.52
N ASP A 4 -5.97 20.03 11.43
CA ASP A 4 -5.30 19.46 12.60
C ASP A 4 -4.93 20.59 13.56
N ASN A 5 -5.57 20.64 14.72
CA ASN A 5 -5.32 21.65 15.76
C ASN A 5 -4.27 21.21 16.79
N ARG A 6 -3.69 20.01 16.66
CA ARG A 6 -2.67 19.53 17.60
C ARG A 6 -1.44 20.45 17.60
N PRO A 7 -0.84 20.76 18.75
CA PRO A 7 0.49 21.35 18.79
C PRO A 7 1.52 20.43 18.15
N PHE A 8 2.55 21.00 17.54
CA PHE A 8 3.60 20.25 16.85
C PHE A 8 4.22 19.15 17.73
N TYR A 9 4.52 19.43 19.00
CA TYR A 9 5.11 18.44 19.91
C TYR A 9 4.17 17.27 20.22
N ILE A 10 2.86 17.51 20.35
CA ILE A 10 1.85 16.44 20.51
C ILE A 10 1.81 15.56 19.26
N ARG A 11 1.81 16.19 18.08
CA ARG A 11 1.84 15.45 16.82
C ARG A 11 3.08 14.56 16.71
N LEU A 12 4.26 15.07 17.10
CA LEU A 12 5.49 14.27 17.13
C LEU A 12 5.41 13.09 18.10
N LEU A 13 4.82 13.27 19.28
CA LEU A 13 4.60 12.16 20.22
C LEU A 13 3.72 11.07 19.60
N VAL A 14 2.66 11.46 18.89
CA VAL A 14 1.79 10.51 18.16
C VAL A 14 2.56 9.77 17.06
N GLU A 15 3.39 10.47 16.28
CA GLU A 15 4.22 9.83 15.24
C GLU A 15 5.24 8.86 15.83
N ASN A 16 5.90 9.24 16.93
CA ASN A 16 6.82 8.38 17.64
C ASN A 16 6.12 7.15 18.22
N PHE A 17 4.90 7.30 18.72
CA PHE A 17 4.08 6.17 19.17
C PHE A 17 3.74 5.22 18.02
N TYR A 18 3.41 5.74 16.83
CA TYR A 18 3.16 4.88 15.65
C TYR A 18 4.42 4.12 15.23
N LYS A 19 5.58 4.78 15.23
CA LYS A 19 6.87 4.12 14.94
C LYS A 19 7.19 3.04 15.97
N PHE A 20 7.03 3.35 17.25
CA PHE A 20 7.20 2.39 18.34
C PHE A 20 6.29 1.16 18.14
N TRP A 21 5.00 1.38 17.89
CA TRP A 21 4.04 0.30 17.70
C TRP A 21 4.39 -0.54 16.47
N THR A 22 4.75 0.11 15.36
CA THR A 22 5.15 -0.57 14.11
C THR A 22 6.32 -1.50 14.38
N LYS A 23 7.39 -1.00 15.00
CA LYS A 23 8.57 -1.78 15.35
C LYS A 23 8.29 -2.91 16.33
N ARG A 24 7.44 -2.67 17.32
CA ARG A 24 7.19 -3.64 18.41
C ARG A 24 6.21 -4.75 18.04
N PHE A 25 5.22 -4.44 17.21
CA PHE A 25 4.07 -5.33 16.97
C PHE A 25 3.84 -5.67 15.51
N ILE A 26 4.25 -4.83 14.55
CA ILE A 26 4.00 -5.07 13.12
C ILE A 26 5.23 -5.68 12.44
N GLU A 27 6.41 -5.10 12.59
CA GLU A 27 7.65 -5.61 11.98
C GLU A 27 7.91 -7.10 12.27
N PRO A 28 7.70 -7.61 13.50
CA PRO A 28 7.89 -9.03 13.80
C PRO A 28 6.92 -9.99 13.09
N GLN A 29 5.86 -9.47 12.45
CA GLN A 29 4.92 -10.29 11.67
C GLN A 29 5.40 -10.52 10.23
N PHE A 30 6.37 -9.76 9.75
CA PHE A 30 7.01 -10.00 8.46
C PHE A 30 8.14 -11.02 8.62
N TYR A 31 8.34 -11.86 7.61
CA TYR A 31 9.52 -12.73 7.54
C TYR A 31 10.80 -11.91 7.47
N GLU A 32 10.76 -10.86 6.64
CA GLU A 32 11.82 -9.89 6.50
C GLU A 32 11.19 -8.50 6.36
N SER A 33 11.72 -7.53 7.10
CA SER A 33 11.34 -6.13 7.00
C SER A 33 12.57 -5.27 6.79
N GLY A 34 12.55 -4.49 5.72
CA GLY A 34 13.52 -3.43 5.46
C GLY A 34 13.37 -2.26 6.43
N ASN A 35 14.17 -1.23 6.19
CA ASN A 35 14.21 -0.03 7.02
C ASN A 35 13.10 0.97 6.65
N ASP A 36 12.77 1.86 7.59
CA ASP A 36 11.87 2.99 7.37
C ASP A 36 10.44 2.61 6.90
N LEU A 37 9.86 1.60 7.58
CA LEU A 37 8.45 1.25 7.45
C LEU A 37 7.55 2.31 8.11
N ASP A 38 6.90 3.16 7.30
CA ASP A 38 6.02 4.24 7.78
C ASP A 38 4.55 3.83 7.67
N ILE A 39 3.96 3.52 8.83
CA ILE A 39 2.55 3.14 8.97
C ILE A 39 1.80 4.13 9.84
N ASN A 40 0.75 4.77 9.32
CA ASN A 40 -0.16 5.54 10.19
C ASN A 40 -1.13 4.58 10.89
N LYS A 41 -1.37 4.79 12.19
CA LYS A 41 -2.32 3.97 12.99
C LYS A 41 -2.13 2.46 12.73
N PRO A 42 -0.94 1.91 13.00
CA PRO A 42 -0.53 0.56 12.58
C PRO A 42 -1.47 -0.58 13.01
N TRP A 43 -2.27 -0.39 14.05
CA TRP A 43 -3.29 -1.34 14.50
C TRP A 43 -4.48 -1.54 13.53
N ASN A 44 -4.57 -0.82 12.41
CA ASN A 44 -5.54 -1.10 11.34
C ASN A 44 -4.91 -1.79 10.11
N LEU A 45 -3.75 -2.43 10.31
CA LEU A 45 -3.12 -3.33 9.34
C LEU A 45 -3.30 -4.76 9.83
N ASP A 46 -3.67 -5.66 8.93
CA ASP A 46 -3.90 -7.06 9.22
C ASP A 46 -2.98 -7.93 8.37
N ILE A 47 -2.14 -8.73 9.03
CA ILE A 47 -1.11 -9.56 8.41
C ILE A 47 -1.34 -11.02 8.83
N TYR A 48 -1.40 -11.92 7.85
CA TYR A 48 -1.56 -13.35 8.10
C TYR A 48 -0.59 -14.19 7.28
N GLY A 49 -0.03 -15.22 7.91
CA GLY A 49 0.94 -16.12 7.28
C GLY A 49 2.38 -15.74 7.59
N ASN A 50 3.32 -16.49 7.04
CA ASN A 50 4.71 -16.47 7.51
C ASN A 50 5.73 -16.02 6.46
N ASN A 51 5.38 -15.96 5.16
CA ASN A 51 6.33 -15.70 4.07
C ASN A 51 6.01 -14.35 3.40
N ILE A 52 6.02 -13.29 4.21
CA ILE A 52 5.74 -11.93 3.74
C ILE A 52 7.00 -11.10 3.95
N PHE A 53 7.54 -10.59 2.85
CA PHE A 53 8.76 -9.79 2.79
C PHE A 53 8.38 -8.35 2.43
N ILE A 54 8.94 -7.38 3.13
CA ILE A 54 8.70 -5.95 2.88
C ILE A 54 10.02 -5.19 2.82
N GLY A 55 10.19 -4.39 1.76
CA GLY A 55 11.42 -3.64 1.49
C GLY A 55 11.56 -2.36 2.30
N ASN A 56 12.51 -1.52 1.88
CA ASN A 56 12.83 -0.25 2.51
C ASN A 56 11.86 0.88 2.11
N ASN A 57 11.68 1.88 2.98
CA ASN A 57 10.92 3.10 2.70
C ASN A 57 9.45 2.86 2.28
N VAL A 58 8.86 1.75 2.75
CA VAL A 58 7.48 1.42 2.42
C VAL A 58 6.53 2.27 3.26
N HIS A 59 5.56 2.88 2.58
CA HIS A 59 4.54 3.70 3.21
C HIS A 59 3.21 2.94 3.16
N LEU A 60 2.69 2.56 4.33
CA LEU A 60 1.38 1.91 4.48
C LEU A 60 0.42 2.90 5.13
N ARG A 61 -0.58 3.33 4.37
CA ARG A 61 -1.65 4.17 4.89
C ARG A 61 -2.83 3.31 5.29
N THR A 62 -3.27 3.43 6.54
CA THR A 62 -4.35 2.59 7.09
C THR A 62 -5.52 3.44 7.55
N SER A 63 -6.70 2.83 7.62
CA SER A 63 -7.93 3.44 8.11
C SER A 63 -8.73 2.44 8.94
N ARG A 64 -9.38 2.92 9.99
CA ARG A 64 -10.15 2.08 10.92
C ARG A 64 -11.30 1.32 10.24
N ASN A 65 -11.97 1.97 9.28
CA ASN A 65 -13.14 1.41 8.61
C ASN A 65 -12.78 0.76 7.26
N ASN A 66 -11.50 0.71 6.94
CA ASN A 66 -11.02 0.19 5.66
C ASN A 66 -9.65 -0.46 5.88
N ILE A 67 -9.70 -1.65 6.48
CA ILE A 67 -8.52 -2.40 6.92
C ILE A 67 -7.75 -2.90 5.71
N THR A 68 -6.43 -2.73 5.76
CA THR A 68 -5.51 -3.29 4.76
C THR A 68 -5.14 -4.71 5.18
N HIS A 69 -5.28 -5.67 4.27
CA HIS A 69 -4.97 -7.08 4.52
C HIS A 69 -3.79 -7.54 3.65
N ILE A 70 -2.79 -8.16 4.27
CA ILE A 70 -1.67 -8.81 3.58
C ILE A 70 -1.61 -10.25 4.07
N CYS A 71 -1.95 -11.21 3.22
CA CYS A 71 -2.15 -12.60 3.62
C CYS A 71 -1.40 -13.56 2.69
N SER A 72 -0.43 -14.29 3.23
CA SER A 72 0.16 -15.47 2.59
C SER A 72 -0.55 -16.73 3.12
N TRP A 73 -1.28 -17.42 2.25
CA TRP A 73 -1.96 -18.67 2.59
C TRP A 73 -0.99 -19.85 2.61
N ASN A 74 -0.60 -20.29 3.80
CA ASN A 74 0.33 -21.42 4.01
C ASN A 74 -0.40 -22.63 4.65
N ARG A 75 -1.55 -23.02 4.09
CA ARG A 75 -2.38 -24.17 4.54
C ARG A 75 -2.85 -25.00 3.35
N ASN A 76 -3.32 -26.22 3.61
CA ASN A 76 -3.90 -27.12 2.60
C ASN A 76 -2.94 -27.37 1.43
N GLY A 77 -1.65 -27.58 1.73
CA GLY A 77 -0.59 -27.82 0.75
C GLY A 77 -0.04 -26.57 0.05
N ALA A 78 -0.61 -25.38 0.31
CA ALA A 78 -0.08 -24.13 -0.20
C ALA A 78 1.12 -23.66 0.63
N ASN A 79 2.11 -23.07 -0.04
CA ASN A 79 3.22 -22.36 0.59
C ASN A 79 3.37 -20.99 -0.09
N ALA A 80 2.37 -20.13 0.13
CA ALA A 80 2.33 -18.81 -0.48
C ALA A 80 3.49 -17.92 -0.04
N GLU A 81 3.85 -16.98 -0.90
CA GLU A 81 4.83 -15.93 -0.66
C GLU A 81 4.30 -14.56 -1.13
N ILE A 82 4.55 -13.51 -0.36
CA ILE A 82 4.32 -12.12 -0.79
C ILE A 82 5.62 -11.35 -0.67
N ARG A 83 6.07 -10.70 -1.75
CA ARG A 83 7.24 -9.81 -1.75
C ARG A 83 6.82 -8.40 -2.13
N ILE A 84 7.05 -7.45 -1.24
CA ILE A 84 6.83 -6.02 -1.45
C ILE A 84 8.20 -5.33 -1.49
N GLY A 85 8.54 -4.72 -2.62
CA GLY A 85 9.82 -4.06 -2.85
C GLY A 85 9.94 -2.69 -2.17
N ASP A 86 11.04 -2.03 -2.49
CA ASP A 86 11.41 -0.74 -1.88
C ASP A 86 10.54 0.41 -2.39
N ASN A 87 10.38 1.44 -1.55
CA ASN A 87 9.71 2.68 -1.91
C ASN A 87 8.27 2.47 -2.36
N VAL A 88 7.58 1.42 -1.92
CA VAL A 88 6.19 1.16 -2.26
C VAL A 88 5.26 2.07 -1.46
N LEU A 89 4.13 2.47 -2.05
CA LEU A 89 3.02 3.12 -1.34
C LEU A 89 1.78 2.25 -1.42
N ILE A 90 1.22 1.90 -0.28
CA ILE A 90 -0.03 1.16 -0.16
C ILE A 90 -1.04 2.03 0.58
N SER A 91 -2.17 2.30 -0.06
CA SER A 91 -3.27 3.09 0.51
C SER A 91 -4.25 2.21 1.32
N PRO A 92 -5.20 2.79 2.07
CA PRO A 92 -6.11 2.01 2.91
C PRO A 92 -7.00 1.04 2.14
N GLY A 93 -7.35 -0.10 2.75
CA GLY A 93 -8.29 -1.07 2.19
C GLY A 93 -7.72 -1.99 1.13
N VAL A 94 -6.42 -1.91 0.85
CA VAL A 94 -5.76 -2.81 -0.09
C VAL A 94 -5.75 -4.22 0.49
N ARG A 95 -6.05 -5.20 -0.36
CA ARG A 95 -6.06 -6.63 -0.01
C ARG A 95 -5.12 -7.37 -0.94
N ILE A 96 -4.04 -7.90 -0.39
CA ILE A 96 -3.04 -8.71 -1.09
C ILE A 96 -3.15 -10.12 -0.51
N ILE A 97 -3.68 -11.07 -1.29
CA ILE A 97 -3.96 -12.40 -0.79
C ILE A 97 -3.34 -13.43 -1.73
N ALA A 98 -2.28 -14.09 -1.27
CA ALA A 98 -1.49 -15.04 -2.03
C ALA A 98 -1.75 -16.48 -1.59
N ALA A 99 -1.76 -17.40 -2.53
CA ALA A 99 -1.74 -18.85 -2.36
C ALA A 99 -0.48 -19.50 -2.99
N GLN A 100 0.24 -18.77 -3.84
CA GLN A 100 1.49 -19.17 -4.49
C GLN A 100 2.56 -18.09 -4.35
N CYS A 101 2.47 -17.00 -5.11
CA CYS A 101 3.45 -15.91 -5.13
C CYS A 101 2.80 -14.63 -5.69
N ILE A 102 2.82 -13.56 -4.89
CA ILE A 102 2.54 -12.19 -5.35
C ILE A 102 3.79 -11.35 -5.14
N GLU A 103 4.29 -10.76 -6.22
CA GLU A 103 5.47 -9.88 -6.18
C GLU A 103 5.10 -8.48 -6.64
N ILE A 104 5.46 -7.49 -5.82
CA ILE A 104 5.29 -6.07 -6.07
C ILE A 104 6.69 -5.48 -6.05
N GLU A 105 7.18 -5.03 -7.20
CA GLU A 105 8.50 -4.44 -7.33
C GLU A 105 8.56 -3.01 -6.73
N GLU A 106 9.74 -2.41 -6.78
CA GLU A 106 9.98 -1.10 -6.21
C GLU A 106 9.16 0.04 -6.85
N ASN A 107 8.96 1.12 -6.10
CA ASN A 107 8.28 2.34 -6.54
C ASN A 107 6.81 2.19 -6.94
N VAL A 108 6.22 0.99 -6.77
CA VAL A 108 4.81 0.77 -7.08
C VAL A 108 3.92 1.60 -6.15
N MET A 109 2.88 2.19 -6.73
CA MET A 109 1.84 2.90 -5.99
C MET A 109 0.51 2.17 -6.10
N ILE A 110 -0.06 1.80 -4.96
CA ILE A 110 -1.33 1.09 -4.87
C ILE A 110 -2.33 2.00 -4.17
N ALA A 111 -3.35 2.43 -4.91
CA ALA A 111 -4.43 3.23 -4.38
C ALA A 111 -5.39 2.39 -3.53
N SER A 112 -6.36 3.05 -2.90
CA SER A 112 -7.23 2.42 -1.90
C SER A 112 -8.03 1.26 -2.51
N ASN A 113 -8.48 0.32 -1.68
CA ASN A 113 -9.44 -0.73 -2.07
C ASN A 113 -9.00 -1.67 -3.20
N VAL A 114 -7.72 -1.68 -3.58
CA VAL A 114 -7.20 -2.60 -4.61
C VAL A 114 -7.20 -4.02 -4.08
N TYR A 115 -7.63 -4.97 -4.90
CA TYR A 115 -7.58 -6.41 -4.61
C TYR A 115 -6.59 -7.11 -5.54
N ILE A 116 -5.62 -7.83 -4.97
CA ILE A 116 -4.60 -8.57 -5.70
C ILE A 116 -4.64 -10.01 -5.22
N THR A 117 -4.83 -10.96 -6.14
CA THR A 117 -4.83 -12.38 -5.82
C THR A 117 -4.19 -13.20 -6.92
N ASP A 118 -3.45 -14.25 -6.53
CA ASP A 118 -2.81 -15.22 -7.41
C ASP A 118 -3.57 -16.55 -7.49
N SER A 119 -4.80 -16.60 -6.98
CA SER A 119 -5.64 -17.80 -7.00
C SER A 119 -7.11 -17.53 -7.29
N ASP A 120 -7.79 -18.56 -7.80
CA ASP A 120 -9.25 -18.61 -7.88
C ASP A 120 -9.90 -19.03 -6.54
N TRP A 121 -9.11 -19.44 -5.54
CA TRP A 121 -9.49 -19.90 -4.19
C TRP A 121 -10.23 -21.25 -4.14
N HIS A 122 -11.05 -21.51 -5.14
CA HIS A 122 -11.78 -22.76 -5.34
C HIS A 122 -11.56 -23.23 -6.78
N ASP A 123 -11.54 -24.55 -6.97
CA ASP A 123 -11.60 -25.11 -8.32
C ASP A 123 -12.99 -24.93 -8.93
N THR A 124 -13.06 -24.90 -10.27
CA THR A 124 -14.33 -24.73 -11.01
C THR A 124 -15.28 -25.91 -10.77
N TYR A 125 -14.73 -27.13 -10.70
CA TYR A 125 -15.48 -28.37 -10.54
C TYR A 125 -15.35 -28.93 -9.12
N ASP A 126 -14.14 -28.94 -8.55
CA ASP A 126 -13.90 -29.39 -7.18
C ASP A 126 -13.86 -28.20 -6.18
N ARG A 127 -15.03 -27.67 -5.86
CA ARG A 127 -15.14 -26.43 -5.06
C ARG A 127 -14.65 -26.54 -3.62
N ILE A 128 -14.43 -27.74 -3.10
CA ILE A 128 -13.85 -27.95 -1.76
C ILE A 128 -12.32 -27.98 -1.77
N LYS A 129 -11.71 -28.13 -2.94
CA LYS A 129 -10.25 -28.06 -3.10
C LYS A 129 -9.76 -26.62 -3.02
N THR A 130 -9.14 -26.30 -1.90
CA THR A 130 -8.46 -25.01 -1.66
C THR A 130 -6.94 -25.18 -1.70
N PRO A 131 -6.17 -24.19 -2.19
CA PRO A 131 -6.60 -22.85 -2.59
C PRO A 131 -7.08 -22.74 -4.06
N GLY A 132 -7.52 -23.81 -4.72
CA GLY A 132 -7.88 -23.78 -6.14
C GLY A 132 -6.67 -23.54 -7.07
N PRO A 133 -6.89 -23.33 -8.38
CA PRO A 133 -5.81 -23.11 -9.33
C PRO A 133 -5.08 -21.77 -9.11
N THR A 134 -3.76 -21.84 -8.97
CA THR A 134 -2.89 -20.68 -8.71
C THR A 134 -2.04 -20.29 -9.92
N LYS A 135 -1.68 -19.01 -10.03
CA LYS A 135 -0.64 -18.52 -10.95
C LYS A 135 -0.07 -17.20 -10.44
N ARG A 136 1.27 -17.10 -10.35
CA ARG A 136 2.00 -15.91 -9.88
C ARG A 136 1.46 -14.60 -10.45
N VAL A 137 1.34 -13.59 -9.60
CA VAL A 137 1.08 -12.19 -9.99
C VAL A 137 2.35 -11.37 -9.80
N LEU A 138 2.68 -10.55 -10.79
CA LEU A 138 3.84 -9.66 -10.76
C LEU A 138 3.42 -8.23 -11.10
N ILE A 139 3.67 -7.29 -10.20
CA ILE A 139 3.47 -5.86 -10.45
C ILE A 139 4.85 -5.21 -10.55
N LYS A 140 5.25 -4.87 -11.79
CA LYS A 140 6.59 -4.35 -12.05
C LYS A 140 6.78 -2.91 -11.60
N LYS A 141 8.05 -2.52 -11.50
CA LYS A 141 8.49 -1.26 -10.93
C LYS A 141 7.76 -0.05 -11.48
N ASN A 142 7.52 0.89 -10.57
CA ASN A 142 6.92 2.19 -10.87
C ASN A 142 5.51 2.13 -11.51
N SER A 143 4.83 0.97 -11.44
CA SER A 143 3.43 0.87 -11.84
C SER A 143 2.52 1.60 -10.86
N TRP A 144 1.40 2.11 -11.36
CA TRP A 144 0.36 2.73 -10.54
C TRP A 144 -0.97 1.99 -10.68
N ILE A 145 -1.45 1.44 -9.57
CA ILE A 145 -2.72 0.72 -9.51
C ILE A 145 -3.80 1.64 -8.94
N GLY A 146 -4.78 1.99 -9.77
CA GLY A 146 -5.88 2.89 -9.45
C GLY A 146 -6.86 2.31 -8.42
N GLU A 147 -7.58 3.20 -7.74
CA GLU A 147 -8.44 2.84 -6.62
C GLU A 147 -9.47 1.78 -7.01
N GLY A 148 -9.63 0.76 -6.17
CA GLY A 148 -10.62 -0.28 -6.37
C GLY A 148 -10.35 -1.21 -7.56
N ALA A 149 -9.17 -1.17 -8.18
CA ALA A 149 -8.81 -2.15 -9.21
C ALA A 149 -8.66 -3.57 -8.64
N LYS A 150 -8.90 -4.57 -9.48
CA LYS A 150 -8.77 -6.01 -9.15
C LYS A 150 -7.77 -6.62 -10.11
N ILE A 151 -6.74 -7.25 -9.57
CA ILE A 151 -5.67 -7.93 -10.32
C ILE A 151 -5.85 -9.43 -10.09
N SER A 152 -6.23 -10.15 -11.15
CA SER A 152 -6.45 -11.59 -11.11
C SER A 152 -5.15 -12.37 -11.19
N LYS A 153 -5.25 -13.67 -10.86
CA LYS A 153 -4.13 -14.59 -10.92
C LYS A 153 -3.42 -14.58 -12.27
N GLY A 154 -2.11 -14.78 -12.24
CA GLY A 154 -1.33 -14.94 -13.46
C GLY A 154 -1.02 -13.67 -14.23
N VAL A 155 -1.48 -12.51 -13.75
CA VAL A 155 -1.28 -11.22 -14.41
C VAL A 155 0.09 -10.64 -14.07
N THR A 156 0.79 -10.17 -15.10
CA THR A 156 1.95 -9.28 -15.00
C THR A 156 1.56 -7.86 -15.40
N ILE A 157 1.74 -6.89 -14.50
CA ILE A 157 1.64 -5.46 -14.81
C ILE A 157 3.01 -4.93 -15.18
N GLY A 158 3.15 -4.43 -16.40
CA GLY A 158 4.40 -3.93 -16.96
C GLY A 158 4.91 -2.65 -16.29
N GLU A 159 6.21 -2.38 -16.45
CA GLU A 159 6.89 -1.23 -15.86
C GLU A 159 6.23 0.09 -16.27
N ASN A 160 6.14 1.03 -15.33
CA ASN A 160 5.52 2.35 -15.49
C ASN A 160 4.03 2.33 -15.85
N SER A 161 3.40 1.15 -15.96
CA SER A 161 2.02 1.07 -16.44
C SER A 161 1.02 1.52 -15.38
N ILE A 162 -0.11 2.03 -15.86
CA ILE A 162 -1.18 2.57 -15.02
C ILE A 162 -2.43 1.73 -15.22
N ILE A 163 -3.02 1.27 -14.12
CA ILE A 163 -4.34 0.63 -14.10
C ILE A 163 -5.36 1.66 -13.62
N GLY A 164 -6.37 1.94 -14.44
CA GLY A 164 -7.44 2.87 -14.12
C GLY A 164 -8.27 2.40 -12.92
N LEU A 165 -8.93 3.35 -12.27
CA LEU A 165 -9.83 3.08 -11.14
C LEU A 165 -10.89 2.02 -11.48
N GLY A 166 -11.22 1.17 -10.51
CA GLY A 166 -12.27 0.16 -10.61
C GLY A 166 -12.01 -1.00 -11.59
N SER A 167 -10.87 -1.00 -12.30
CA SER A 167 -10.60 -1.94 -13.39
C SER A 167 -10.48 -3.39 -12.93
N VAL A 168 -10.80 -4.33 -13.81
CA VAL A 168 -10.63 -5.78 -13.60
C VAL A 168 -9.59 -6.30 -14.59
N VAL A 169 -8.40 -6.57 -14.11
CA VAL A 169 -7.26 -6.98 -14.94
C VAL A 169 -7.12 -8.49 -14.89
N VAL A 170 -7.40 -9.13 -16.03
CA VAL A 170 -7.39 -10.60 -16.22
C VAL A 170 -6.34 -11.08 -17.23
N SER A 171 -5.54 -10.15 -17.76
CA SER A 171 -4.46 -10.42 -18.71
C SER A 171 -3.28 -9.49 -18.46
N ASP A 172 -2.10 -9.88 -18.92
CA ASP A 172 -0.89 -9.08 -18.79
C ASP A 172 -1.05 -7.68 -19.40
N VAL A 173 -0.39 -6.72 -18.77
CA VAL A 173 -0.31 -5.33 -19.22
C VAL A 173 1.11 -5.04 -19.66
N PRO A 174 1.37 -4.67 -20.93
CA PRO A 174 2.71 -4.32 -21.39
C PRO A 174 3.27 -3.08 -20.66
N ASN A 175 4.59 -2.89 -20.70
CA ASN A 175 5.25 -1.71 -20.13
C ASN A 175 4.75 -0.41 -20.78
N ASN A 176 4.73 0.68 -20.00
CA ASN A 176 4.40 2.02 -20.45
C ASN A 176 2.99 2.13 -21.06
N LYS A 177 2.02 1.37 -20.54
CA LYS A 177 0.63 1.38 -21.00
C LYS A 177 -0.32 1.85 -19.91
N ILE A 178 -1.44 2.41 -20.33
CA ILE A 178 -2.57 2.72 -19.46
C ILE A 178 -3.70 1.76 -19.82
N TYR A 179 -4.17 0.96 -18.87
CA TYR A 179 -5.27 0.01 -19.03
C TYR A 179 -6.43 0.41 -18.12
N ALA A 180 -7.66 0.30 -18.59
CA ALA A 180 -8.85 0.51 -17.75
C ALA A 180 -10.06 -0.30 -18.23
N GLY A 181 -11.05 -0.48 -17.35
CA GLY A 181 -12.31 -1.15 -17.65
C GLY A 181 -12.47 -2.53 -17.01
N ASN A 182 -13.58 -3.20 -17.33
CA ASN A 182 -13.89 -4.56 -16.87
C ASN A 182 -14.43 -5.41 -18.05
N PRO A 183 -13.62 -6.31 -18.65
CA PRO A 183 -12.19 -6.49 -18.39
C PRO A 183 -11.37 -5.26 -18.83
N ALA A 184 -10.23 -5.04 -18.20
CA ALA A 184 -9.34 -3.93 -18.51
C ALA A 184 -8.75 -4.07 -19.92
N ARG A 185 -8.79 -2.99 -20.70
CA ARG A 185 -8.22 -2.92 -22.05
C ARG A 185 -7.28 -1.73 -22.15
N GLU A 186 -6.37 -1.77 -23.12
CA GLU A 186 -5.49 -0.65 -23.41
C GLU A 186 -6.33 0.60 -23.73
N ILE A 187 -6.04 1.69 -23.03
CA ILE A 187 -6.60 3.02 -23.27
C ILE A 187 -5.64 3.85 -24.11
N LYS A 188 -4.36 3.88 -23.71
CA LYS A 188 -3.29 4.55 -24.46
C LYS A 188 -1.91 4.11 -23.98
N SER A 189 -0.89 4.50 -24.73
CA SER A 189 0.51 4.39 -24.34
C SER A 189 0.98 5.66 -23.61
N LEU A 190 1.95 5.51 -22.70
CA LEU A 190 2.67 6.64 -22.14
C LEU A 190 3.67 7.21 -23.16
N GLU A 191 3.85 8.53 -23.16
CA GLU A 191 4.79 9.20 -24.05
C GLU A 191 6.24 8.86 -23.69
N LYS A 192 7.03 8.43 -24.68
CA LYS A 192 8.43 8.02 -24.47
C LYS A 192 9.37 9.16 -24.07
N ASN A 193 9.00 10.41 -24.39
CA ASN A 193 9.89 11.56 -24.24
C ASN A 193 9.73 12.30 -22.90
N GLN A 194 8.79 11.87 -22.05
CA GLN A 194 8.59 12.49 -20.74
C GLN A 194 9.35 11.73 -19.65
N LYS A 195 10.16 12.44 -18.88
CA LYS A 195 10.86 11.86 -17.73
C LYS A 195 9.85 11.53 -16.63
N ILE A 196 9.70 10.24 -16.31
CA ILE A 196 8.91 9.79 -15.17
C ILE A 196 9.73 9.92 -13.89
N ARG A 197 9.17 10.58 -12.88
CA ARG A 197 9.76 10.66 -11.54
C ARG A 197 9.30 9.48 -10.70
N THR A 198 10.23 8.80 -10.07
CA THR A 198 9.94 7.62 -9.23
C THR A 198 9.87 8.01 -7.75
N ARG A 199 9.32 7.11 -6.93
CA ARG A 199 9.31 7.28 -5.47
C ARG A 199 10.71 7.24 -4.86
N SER A 200 11.61 6.42 -5.39
CA SER A 200 13.01 6.34 -4.94
C SER A 200 13.74 7.68 -5.00
N GLU A 201 13.38 8.57 -5.94
CA GLU A 201 13.90 9.94 -5.99
C GLU A 201 13.60 10.76 -4.73
N LEU A 202 12.51 10.46 -3.99
CA LEU A 202 12.17 11.14 -2.74
C LEU A 202 13.22 10.90 -1.64
N PHE A 203 13.89 9.74 -1.68
CA PHE A 203 14.78 9.26 -0.62
C PHE A 203 16.27 9.51 -0.93
N LYS A 204 16.62 9.83 -2.19
CA LYS A 204 18.02 10.05 -2.62
C LYS A 204 18.79 11.10 -1.82
N SER A 205 18.13 12.13 -1.32
CA SER A 205 18.83 13.29 -0.74
C SER A 205 19.07 13.20 0.78
N ASN A 206 18.80 12.06 1.44
CA ASN A 206 18.82 11.89 2.92
C ASN A 206 18.07 12.97 3.71
N ASN A 207 17.25 13.79 3.04
CA ASN A 207 16.57 14.96 3.60
C ASN A 207 15.05 14.76 3.61
N TYR A 208 14.56 13.59 3.19
CA TYR A 208 13.12 13.31 3.16
C TYR A 208 12.47 13.52 4.53
N GLN A 209 12.99 12.87 5.58
CA GLN A 209 12.46 12.96 6.93
C GLN A 209 12.52 14.40 7.48
N LYS A 210 13.63 15.10 7.25
CA LYS A 210 13.80 16.50 7.70
C LYS A 210 12.86 17.44 6.93
N LYS A 211 12.66 17.23 5.62
CA LYS A 211 11.68 17.95 4.81
C LYS A 211 10.25 17.69 5.28
N MET A 212 9.88 16.43 5.55
CA MET A 212 8.55 16.08 6.07
C MET A 212 8.29 16.73 7.43
N LYS A 213 9.27 16.68 8.35
CA LYS A 213 9.19 17.34 9.65
C LYS A 213 9.06 18.87 9.54
N TYR A 214 9.77 19.48 8.59
CA TYR A 214 9.65 20.91 8.30
C TYR A 214 8.24 21.28 7.81
N LEU A 215 7.70 20.52 6.85
CA LEU A 215 6.34 20.72 6.34
C LEU A 215 5.31 20.56 7.47
N LEU A 216 5.43 19.52 8.28
CA LEU A 216 4.55 19.29 9.42
C LEU A 216 4.58 20.44 10.43
N LYS A 217 5.77 20.98 10.73
CA LYS A 217 5.92 22.13 11.63
C LYS A 217 5.23 23.38 11.07
N LYS A 218 5.31 23.58 9.75
CA LYS A 218 4.66 24.68 9.04
C LYS A 218 3.14 24.53 9.05
N ASP A 219 2.63 23.33 8.79
CA ASP A 219 1.19 23.04 8.75
C ASP A 219 0.52 23.24 10.12
N LEU A 220 1.24 22.96 11.21
CA LEU A 220 0.76 23.11 12.59
C LEU A 220 1.14 24.46 13.21
N GLN A 221 1.65 25.41 12.42
CA GLN A 221 2.04 26.72 12.92
C GLN A 221 0.83 27.46 13.49
N GLY A 222 1.00 28.03 14.69
CA GLY A 222 -0.07 28.75 15.41
C GLY A 222 -1.00 27.86 16.23
N ASN A 223 -0.84 26.53 16.19
CA ASN A 223 -1.55 25.63 17.10
C ASN A 223 -0.95 25.72 18.52
N ASN A 224 -1.81 25.66 19.54
CA ASN A 224 -1.40 25.61 20.93
C ASN A 224 -2.27 24.63 21.73
N PHE A 225 -1.80 24.26 22.91
CA PHE A 225 -2.40 23.21 23.72
C PHE A 225 -3.84 23.53 24.14
N MET A 226 -4.10 24.76 24.61
CA MET A 226 -5.43 25.18 25.06
C MET A 226 -6.45 25.18 23.92
N ARG A 227 -6.06 25.66 22.73
CA ARG A 227 -6.88 25.60 21.53
C ARG A 227 -7.19 24.14 21.16
N TRP A 228 -6.19 23.27 21.20
CA TRP A 228 -6.37 21.85 20.89
C TRP A 228 -7.34 21.16 21.87
N ILE A 229 -7.15 21.32 23.18
CA ILE A 229 -8.07 20.76 24.18
C ILE A 229 -9.50 21.30 23.96
N ARG A 230 -9.65 22.60 23.70
CA ARG A 230 -10.96 23.17 23.36
C ARG A 230 -11.57 22.51 22.12
N THR A 231 -10.79 22.26 21.07
CA THR A 231 -11.31 21.61 19.84
C THR A 231 -11.77 20.18 20.08
N ILE A 232 -11.22 19.50 21.09
CA ILE A 232 -11.67 18.15 21.49
C ILE A 232 -12.98 18.23 22.29
N LEU A 233 -13.04 19.11 23.29
CA LEU A 233 -14.15 19.15 24.24
C LEU A 233 -15.37 19.93 23.72
N ASN A 234 -15.15 20.95 22.90
CA ASN A 234 -16.21 21.83 22.38
C ASN A 234 -15.86 22.31 20.95
N PRO A 235 -16.01 21.43 19.93
CA PRO A 235 -15.69 21.74 18.54
C PRO A 235 -16.64 22.79 17.95
N LYS A 236 -16.10 23.72 17.16
CA LYS A 236 -16.84 24.80 16.48
C LYS A 236 -16.67 24.72 14.97
N LYS A 237 -17.60 25.29 14.22
CA LYS A 237 -17.49 25.42 12.75
C LYS A 237 -16.23 26.22 12.39
N GLY A 238 -15.34 25.64 11.58
CA GLY A 238 -14.06 26.24 11.21
C GLY A 238 -12.87 25.80 12.05
N ASP A 239 -13.09 24.94 13.05
CA ASP A 239 -12.01 24.15 13.67
C ASP A 239 -11.42 23.11 12.72
#